data_AF-A0A941RXK7-F1
#
_entry.id   AF-A0A941RXK7-F1
#
_cell.length_a   1.000
_cell.length_b   1.000
_cell.length_c   1.000
_cell.angle_alpha   90.00
_cell.angle_beta   90.00
_cell.angle_gamma   90.00
#
_symmetry.space_group_name_H-M   'P 1'
#
loop_
_entity.id
_entity.type
_entity.pdbx_description
1 polymer ?
#
loop_
_entity_poly.entity_id
_entity_poly.type
_entity_poly.pdbx_seq_one_letter_code
_entity_poly.pdbx_strand_id
1 'polypeptide(L)'
;MYDMRLKFQRDEATRLAATQREIAAARVEGLREGEARGETKGRIMLLQELLGIAKSTAEELAALDEQQLRELAEQLQTQLRNRSSRI
;
A
#
# COMPACT_ATOMS: atom_id res chain seq x y z
N MET A 1 16.30 5.46 48.70
CA MET A 1 17.26 5.29 47.58
C MET A 1 16.92 4.11 46.66
N TYR A 2 16.31 3.02 47.15
CA TYR A 2 15.96 1.85 46.32
C TYR A 2 14.80 2.12 45.34
N ASP A 3 13.74 2.80 45.78
CA ASP A 3 12.55 3.08 44.95
C ASP A 3 12.83 4.00 43.76
N MET A 4 13.81 4.90 43.89
CA MET A 4 14.17 5.84 42.82
C MET A 4 14.80 5.10 41.63
N ARG A 5 15.70 4.13 41.88
CA ARG A 5 16.30 3.28 40.83
C ARG A 5 15.27 2.40 40.13
N LEU A 6 14.33 1.84 40.88
CA LEU A 6 13.27 1.00 40.31
C LEU A 6 12.33 1.80 39.41
N LYS A 7 12.07 3.08 39.76
CA LYS A 7 11.27 3.99 38.94
C LYS A 7 11.99 4.38 37.64
N PHE A 8 13.28 4.71 37.72
CA PHE A 8 14.09 5.00 36.53
C PHE A 8 14.16 3.82 35.55
N GLN A 9 14.36 2.59 36.04
CA GLN A 9 14.37 1.40 35.19
C GLN A 9 13.01 1.16 34.51
N ARG A 10 11.90 1.45 35.20
CA ARG A 10 10.55 1.34 34.63
C ARG A 10 10.29 2.41 33.57
N ASP A 11 10.74 3.64 33.80
CA ASP A 11 10.57 4.74 32.85
C ASP A 11 11.42 4.50 31.58
N GLU A 12 12.65 4.01 31.73
CA GLU A 12 13.49 3.59 30.60
C GLU A 12 12.87 2.43 29.83
N ALA A 13 12.37 1.40 30.53
CA ALA A 13 11.69 0.27 29.90
C ALA A 13 10.42 0.69 29.15
N THR A 14 9.65 1.63 29.71
CA THR A 14 8.44 2.16 29.07
C THR A 14 8.78 2.96 27.81
N ARG A 15 9.86 3.76 27.86
CA ARG A 15 10.33 4.54 26.71
C ARG A 15 10.83 3.64 25.58
N LEU A 16 11.59 2.60 25.91
CA LEU A 16 12.06 1.60 24.94
C LEU A 16 10.91 0.75 24.35
N ALA A 17 9.87 0.48 25.13
CA ALA A 17 8.69 -0.22 24.66
C ALA A 17 7.84 0.66 23.71
N ALA A 18 7.74 1.96 24.01
CA ALA A 18 7.04 2.92 23.15
C ALA A 18 7.71 3.04 21.78
N THR A 19 9.04 3.21 21.74
CA THR A 19 9.79 3.31 20.48
C THR A 19 9.69 2.02 19.65
N GLN A 20 9.76 0.85 20.29
CA GLN A 20 9.58 -0.43 19.60
C GLN A 20 8.18 -0.58 19.00
N ARG A 21 7.14 -0.11 19.69
CA ARG A 21 5.76 -0.11 19.15
C ARG A 21 5.62 0.83 17.97
N GLU A 22 6.21 2.01 18.02
CA GLU A 22 6.20 2.96 16.91
C GLU A 22 6.91 2.39 15.67
N ILE A 23 8.07 1.75 15.84
CA ILE A 23 8.79 1.09 14.74
C ILE A 23 7.97 -0.07 14.17
N ALA A 24 7.33 -0.87 15.02
CA ALA A 24 6.47 -1.96 14.58
C ALA A 24 5.25 -1.45 13.80
N ALA A 25 4.60 -0.38 14.28
CA ALA A 25 3.48 0.26 13.59
C ALA A 25 3.89 0.79 12.21
N ALA A 26 5.01 1.51 12.13
CA ALA A 26 5.54 2.04 10.87
C ALA A 26 5.86 0.93 9.85
N ARG A 27 6.39 -0.22 10.30
CA ARG A 27 6.62 -1.38 9.42
C ARG A 27 5.33 -1.99 8.89
N VAL A 28 4.31 -2.13 9.75
CA VAL A 28 3.01 -2.68 9.36
C VAL A 28 2.30 -1.75 8.39
N GLU A 29 2.38 -0.44 8.60
CA GLU A 29 1.82 0.57 7.70
C GLU A 29 2.50 0.53 6.33
N GLY A 30 3.84 0.52 6.30
CA GLY A 30 4.60 0.41 5.04
C GLY A 30 4.32 -0.88 4.26
N LEU A 31 4.10 -2.01 4.95
CA LEU A 31 3.70 -3.26 4.30
C LEU A 31 2.30 -3.18 3.70
N ARG A 32 1.34 -2.62 4.44
CA ARG A 32 -0.05 -2.44 3.97
C ARG A 32 -0.12 -1.52 2.75
N GLU A 33 0.62 -0.42 2.76
CA GLU A 33 0.70 0.47 1.60
C GLU A 33 1.35 -0.23 0.39
N GLY A 34 2.40 -1.03 0.63
CA GLY A 34 3.04 -1.82 -0.41
C GLY A 34 2.10 -2.85 -1.05
N GLU A 35 1.34 -3.58 -0.23
CA GLU A 35 0.34 -4.56 -0.68
C GLU A 35 -0.79 -3.90 -1.46
N ALA A 36 -1.37 -2.81 -0.94
CA ALA A 36 -2.46 -2.08 -1.61
C ALA A 36 -2.02 -1.52 -2.98
N ARG A 37 -0.79 -1.00 -3.07
CA ARG A 37 -0.21 -0.57 -4.35
C ARG A 37 0.02 -1.76 -5.28
N GLY A 38 0.55 -2.88 -4.78
CA GLY A 38 0.76 -4.09 -5.55
C GLY A 38 -0.55 -4.66 -6.14
N GLU A 39 -1.60 -4.71 -5.33
CA GLU A 39 -2.93 -5.16 -5.75
C GLU A 39 -3.52 -4.25 -6.84
N THR A 40 -3.41 -2.94 -6.68
CA THR A 40 -3.88 -1.96 -7.67
C THR A 40 -3.15 -2.13 -9.01
N LYS A 41 -1.83 -2.31 -8.98
CA LYS A 41 -1.02 -2.57 -10.19
C LYS A 41 -1.40 -3.87 -10.88
N GLY A 42 -1.57 -4.95 -10.11
CA GLY A 42 -2.01 -6.24 -10.63
C GLY A 42 -3.40 -6.14 -11.30
N ARG A 43 -4.33 -5.40 -10.67
CA ARG A 43 -5.65 -5.14 -11.22
C ARG A 43 -5.59 -4.37 -12.55
N ILE A 44 -4.72 -3.36 -12.67
CA ILE A 44 -4.52 -2.61 -13.92
C ILE A 44 -4.04 -3.54 -15.04
N MET A 45 -3.03 -4.37 -14.78
CA MET A 45 -2.50 -5.31 -15.77
C MET A 45 -3.56 -6.31 -16.26
N LEU A 46 -4.40 -6.81 -15.35
CA LEU A 46 -5.52 -7.69 -15.69
C LEU A 46 -6.59 -6.97 -16.53
N LEU A 47 -6.94 -5.72 -16.18
CA LEU A 47 -7.89 -4.94 -16.96
C LEU A 47 -7.39 -4.64 -18.37
N GLN A 48 -6.09 -4.34 -18.52
CA GLN A 48 -5.45 -4.15 -19.82
C GLN A 48 -5.51 -5.43 -20.66
N GLU A 49 -5.25 -6.59 -20.05
CA GLU A 49 -5.36 -7.90 -20.71
C GLU A 49 -6.78 -8.19 -21.20
N LEU A 50 -7.80 -7.93 -20.37
CA LEU A 50 -9.20 -8.11 -20.74
C LEU A 50 -9.66 -7.15 -21.86
N LEU A 51 -9.07 -5.96 -21.92
CA LEU A 51 -9.29 -5.00 -22.99
C LEU A 51 -8.50 -5.32 -24.26
N GLY A 52 -7.50 -6.20 -24.19
CA GLY A 52 -6.59 -6.49 -25.30
C GLY A 52 -5.59 -5.35 -25.58
N ILE A 53 -5.30 -4.53 -24.57
CA ILE A 53 -4.34 -3.42 -24.63
C ILE A 53 -2.97 -3.95 -24.20
N ALA A 54 -1.90 -3.34 -24.72
CA ALA A 54 -0.54 -3.61 -24.25
C ALA A 54 -0.45 -3.41 -22.72
N LYS A 55 0.08 -4.42 -22.02
CA LYS A 55 0.28 -4.36 -20.56
C LYS A 55 1.32 -3.31 -20.24
N SER A 56 1.04 -2.45 -19.26
CA SER A 56 2.04 -1.52 -18.72
C SER A 56 3.12 -2.29 -17.98
N THR A 57 4.36 -1.81 -18.06
CA THR A 57 5.47 -2.42 -17.33
C THR A 57 5.41 -2.09 -15.84
N ALA A 58 6.12 -2.88 -15.03
CA ALA A 58 6.23 -2.60 -13.61
C ALA A 58 6.89 -1.23 -13.33
N GLU A 59 7.83 -0.79 -14.18
CA GLU A 59 8.45 0.54 -14.05
C GLU A 59 7.45 1.66 -14.36
N GLU A 60 6.65 1.53 -15.41
CA GLU A 60 5.62 2.51 -15.77
C GLU A 60 4.60 2.67 -14.65
N LEU A 61 4.12 1.56 -14.08
CA LEU A 61 3.19 1.59 -12.95
C LEU A 61 3.86 2.04 -11.64
N ALA A 62 5.19 1.95 -11.53
CA ALA A 62 5.93 2.46 -10.37
C ALA A 62 6.19 3.97 -10.44
N ALA A 63 6.21 4.55 -11.64
CA ALA A 63 6.30 5.99 -11.84
C ALA A 63 5.00 6.72 -11.47
N LEU A 64 3.87 6.02 -11.44
CA LEU A 64 2.57 6.57 -11.10
C LEU A 64 2.35 6.62 -9.58
N ASP A 65 1.71 7.69 -9.13
CA ASP A 65 1.24 7.80 -7.75
C ASP A 65 -0.04 6.96 -7.52
N GLU A 66 -0.43 6.81 -6.25
CA GLU A 66 -1.59 5.98 -5.88
C GLU A 66 -2.91 6.49 -6.47
N GLN A 67 -3.04 7.81 -6.61
CA GLN A 67 -4.25 8.41 -7.17
C GLN A 67 -4.32 8.16 -8.68
N GLN A 68 -3.21 8.34 -9.39
CA GLN A 68 -3.06 8.03 -10.81
C GLN A 68 -3.32 6.55 -11.10
N LEU A 69 -2.82 5.64 -10.25
CA LEU A 69 -3.09 4.20 -10.37
C LEU A 69 -4.59 3.90 -10.21
N ARG A 70 -5.27 4.54 -9.25
CA ARG A 70 -6.73 4.39 -9.07
C ARG A 70 -7.52 4.92 -10.26
N GLU A 71 -7.20 6.13 -10.72
CA GLU A 71 -7.84 6.74 -11.88
C GLU A 71 -7.67 5.86 -13.13
N LEU A 72 -6.46 5.33 -13.36
CA LEU A 72 -6.19 4.41 -14.46
C LEU A 72 -7.02 3.13 -14.35
N ALA A 73 -7.11 2.55 -13.16
CA ALA A 73 -7.91 1.35 -12.92
C ALA A 73 -9.42 1.59 -13.18
N GLU A 74 -9.96 2.72 -12.74
CA GLU A 74 -11.37 3.10 -12.97
C GLU A 74 -11.67 3.36 -14.44
N GLN A 75 -10.76 4.03 -15.15
CA GLN A 75 -10.88 4.27 -16.59
C GLN A 75 -10.92 2.94 -17.36
N LEU A 76 -9.98 2.03 -17.10
CA LEU A 76 -9.93 0.72 -17.74
C LEU A 76 -11.18 -0.12 -17.40
N GLN A 77 -11.63 -0.10 -16.15
CA GLN A 77 -12.87 -0.79 -15.77
C GLN A 77 -14.10 -0.22 -16.48
N THR A 78 -14.20 1.10 -16.61
CA THR A 78 -15.29 1.76 -17.33
C THR A 78 -15.27 1.40 -18.80
N GLN A 79 -14.10 1.37 -19.44
CA GLN A 79 -13.94 0.92 -20.82
C GLN A 79 -14.40 -0.53 -20.99
N LEU A 80 -14.02 -1.43 -20.07
CA LEU A 80 -14.41 -2.83 -20.12
C LEU A 80 -15.94 -2.99 -20.00
N ARG A 81 -16.56 -2.24 -19.08
CA ARG A 81 -18.02 -2.22 -18.90
C ARG A 81 -18.74 -1.73 -20.16
N ASN A 82 -18.25 -0.65 -20.76
CA ASN A 82 -18.84 -0.08 -21.98
C ASN A 82 -18.69 -1.04 -23.17
N ARG A 83 -17.59 -1.79 -23.25
CA ARG A 83 -17.40 -2.84 -24.27
C ARG A 83 -18.38 -3.99 -24.07
N SER A 84 -18.54 -4.46 -22.83
CA SER A 84 -19.49 -5.53 -22.51
C SER A 84 -20.94 -5.14 -22.75
N SER A 85 -21.29 -3.86 -22.62
CA SER A 85 -22.64 -3.35 -22.88
C SER A 85 -22.98 -3.24 -24.37
N ARG A 86 -22.00 -3.38 -25.27
CA ARG A 86 -22.15 -3.21 -26.72
C ARG A 86 -22.24 -4.55 -27.48
N ILE A 87 -22.16 -5.66 -26.76
CA ILE A 87 -22.32 -7.05 -27.24
C ILE A 87 -23.69 -7.52 -26.78
#